data_AF-A0A7I0KI10-F1
#
_entry.id   AF-A0A7I0KI10-F1
#
_cell.length_a   1.000
_cell.length_b   1.000
_cell.length_c   1.000
_cell.angle_alpha   90.00
_cell.angle_beta   90.00
_cell.angle_gamma   90.00
#
_symmetry.space_group_name_H-M   'P 1'
#
loop_
_entity.id
_entity.type
_entity.pdbx_description
1 polymer ?
#
loop_
_entity_poly.entity_id
_entity_poly.type
_entity_poly.pdbx_seq_one_letter_code
_entity_poly.pdbx_strand_id
1 'polypeptide(L)'
;MQKLGLGRTVVVVVPGYPDAIRIVRQSDLVATVPGSCFGSTSAGDHAITAGLESFELPLPIPQFKISAMWHPRMDADPAHRWLRDTVMSACRAAYARR
;
A
#
# COMPACT_ATOMS: atom_id res chain seq x y z
N MET A 1 10.65 -2.23 -16.38
CA MET A 1 10.39 -1.28 -17.47
C MET A 1 11.61 -1.10 -18.35
N GLN A 2 12.62 -0.29 -17.99
CA GLN A 2 13.78 -0.04 -18.87
C GLN A 2 14.58 -1.30 -19.24
N LYS A 3 14.80 -2.21 -18.27
CA LYS A 3 15.47 -3.51 -18.52
C LYS A 3 14.68 -4.45 -19.46
N LEU A 4 13.38 -4.19 -19.66
CA LEU A 4 12.49 -4.97 -20.53
C LEU A 4 12.23 -4.24 -21.87
N GLY A 5 12.89 -3.12 -22.15
CA GLY A 5 12.62 -2.30 -23.34
C GLY A 5 11.26 -1.57 -23.34
N LEU A 6 10.54 -1.60 -22.21
CA LEU A 6 9.24 -0.95 -22.07
C LEU A 6 9.39 0.50 -21.62
N GLY A 7 8.73 1.42 -22.33
CA GLY A 7 8.63 2.84 -22.00
C GLY A 7 7.35 3.15 -21.23
N ARG A 8 7.39 4.20 -20.42
CA ARG A 8 6.19 4.84 -19.85
C ARG A 8 6.30 6.34 -20.03
N THR A 9 5.17 7.00 -20.30
CA THR A 9 5.09 8.46 -20.29
C THR A 9 4.77 8.92 -18.87
N VAL A 10 5.66 9.70 -18.26
CA VAL A 10 5.45 10.26 -16.91
C VAL A 10 4.88 11.66 -17.05
N VAL A 11 3.58 11.81 -16.80
CA VAL A 11 2.87 13.10 -16.89
C VAL A 11 3.02 13.91 -15.61
N VAL A 12 3.06 13.26 -14.44
CA VAL A 12 3.16 13.91 -13.14
C VAL A 12 3.96 13.06 -12.16
N VAL A 13 4.67 13.72 -11.23
CA VAL A 13 5.36 13.11 -10.09
C VAL A 13 4.80 13.74 -8.82
N VAL A 14 4.43 12.90 -7.85
CA VAL A 14 3.79 13.30 -6.59
C VAL A 14 4.55 12.77 -5.38
N PRO A 15 4.42 13.41 -4.19
CA PRO A 15 5.13 12.98 -2.99
C PRO A 15 4.56 11.71 -2.34
N GLY A 16 3.30 11.33 -2.62
CA GLY A 16 2.68 10.14 -2.01
C GLY A 16 1.56 9.50 -2.83
N TYR A 17 1.22 8.26 -2.47
CA TYR A 17 0.14 7.50 -3.12
C TYR A 17 -1.25 8.14 -3.00
N PRO A 18 -1.65 8.75 -1.86
CA PRO A 18 -2.95 9.43 -1.78
C PRO A 18 -3.11 10.55 -2.82
N ASP A 19 -2.03 11.26 -3.13
CA ASP A 19 -2.04 12.33 -4.13
C ASP A 19 -2.19 11.77 -5.55
N ALA A 20 -1.47 10.68 -5.86
CA ALA A 20 -1.63 9.98 -7.13
C ALA A 20 -3.08 9.49 -7.33
N ILE A 21 -3.69 8.92 -6.29
CA ILE A 21 -5.08 8.42 -6.34
C ILE A 21 -6.05 9.58 -6.58
N ARG A 22 -5.87 10.73 -5.90
CA ARG A 22 -6.71 11.92 -6.11
C ARG A 22 -6.64 12.45 -7.55
N ILE A 23 -5.44 12.48 -8.14
CA ILE A 23 -5.25 12.91 -9.53
C ILE A 23 -5.92 11.94 -10.51
N VAL A 24 -5.70 10.64 -10.34
CA VAL A 24 -6.29 9.61 -11.22
C VAL A 24 -7.82 9.64 -11.17
N ARG A 25 -8.43 9.97 -10.02
CA ARG A 25 -9.90 10.11 -9.92
C ARG A 25 -10.51 11.22 -10.75
N GLN A 26 -9.69 12.20 -11.15
CA GLN A 26 -10.15 13.41 -11.83
C GLN A 26 -9.52 13.55 -13.22
N SER A 27 -8.95 12.47 -13.76
CA SER A 27 -8.25 12.48 -15.05
C SER A 27 -8.27 11.13 -15.74
N ASP A 28 -7.86 11.09 -17.00
CA ASP A 28 -7.67 9.86 -17.77
C ASP A 28 -6.26 9.25 -17.56
N LEU A 29 -5.63 9.53 -16.42
CA LEU A 29 -4.31 9.00 -16.06
C LEU A 29 -4.44 7.68 -15.29
N VAL A 30 -3.38 6.88 -15.30
CA VAL A 30 -3.27 5.66 -14.49
C VAL A 30 -2.09 5.78 -13.52
N ALA A 31 -2.22 5.17 -12.34
CA ALA A 31 -1.17 5.12 -11.33
C ALA A 31 -0.92 3.69 -10.86
N THR A 32 0.35 3.35 -10.63
CA THR A 32 0.75 2.12 -9.96
C THR A 32 0.91 2.40 -8.47
N VAL A 33 0.05 1.82 -7.64
CA VAL A 33 0.08 1.95 -6.17
C VAL A 33 0.03 0.57 -5.52
N PRO A 34 0.48 0.43 -4.26
CA PRO A 34 0.27 -0.79 -3.49
C PRO A 34 -1.22 -1.17 -3.40
N GLY A 35 -1.53 -2.47 -3.51
CA GLY A 35 -2.91 -2.95 -3.40
C GLY A 35 -3.58 -2.61 -2.06
N SER A 36 -2.80 -2.41 -0.99
CA SER A 36 -3.28 -1.97 0.31
C SER A 36 -3.89 -0.56 0.31
N CYS A 37 -3.62 0.26 -0.72
CA CYS A 37 -4.25 1.57 -0.88
C CYS A 37 -5.73 1.49 -1.30
N PHE A 38 -6.16 0.35 -1.85
CA PHE A 38 -7.56 0.07 -2.21
C PHE A 38 -8.36 -0.55 -1.06
N GLY A 39 -7.83 -0.49 0.16
CA GLY A 39 -8.51 -1.02 1.35
C GLY A 39 -7.98 -2.38 1.81
N SER A 40 -8.66 -2.93 2.80
CA SER A 40 -8.30 -4.16 3.50
C SER A 40 -9.55 -5.04 3.65
N THR A 41 -9.41 -6.29 4.06
CA THR A 41 -10.59 -7.17 4.26
C THR A 41 -11.50 -6.68 5.40
N SER A 42 -10.95 -5.89 6.33
CA SER A 42 -11.65 -5.42 7.54
C SER A 42 -12.16 -3.97 7.46
N ALA A 43 -11.69 -3.20 6.48
CA ALA A 43 -12.07 -1.82 6.28
C ALA A 43 -12.43 -1.68 4.80
N GLY A 44 -13.73 -1.53 4.52
CA GLY A 44 -14.28 -1.43 3.17
C GLY A 44 -13.67 -0.31 2.34
N ASP A 45 -14.05 -0.26 1.06
CA ASP A 45 -13.51 0.68 0.08
C ASP A 45 -13.30 2.07 0.66
N HIS A 46 -12.04 2.52 0.67
CA HIS A 46 -11.72 3.85 1.14
C HIS A 46 -12.50 4.86 0.30
N ALA A 47 -13.11 5.87 0.92
CA ALA A 47 -13.71 7.00 0.20
C ALA A 47 -12.73 7.65 -0.81
N ILE A 48 -11.43 7.49 -0.56
CA ILE A 48 -10.34 7.93 -1.43
C ILE A 48 -10.28 7.14 -2.75
N THR A 49 -10.69 5.88 -2.80
CA THR A 49 -10.69 5.04 -4.02
C THR A 49 -12.07 4.86 -4.64
N ALA A 50 -13.10 5.49 -4.09
CA ALA A 50 -14.46 5.41 -4.62
C ALA A 50 -14.52 5.88 -6.09
N GLY A 51 -15.07 5.03 -6.95
CA GLY A 51 -15.15 5.28 -8.41
C GLY A 51 -13.87 4.97 -9.18
N LEU A 52 -12.89 4.31 -8.57
CA LEU A 52 -11.73 3.77 -9.26
C LEU A 52 -11.79 2.26 -9.36
N GLU A 53 -11.23 1.73 -10.44
CA GLU A 53 -11.02 0.30 -10.61
C GLU A 53 -9.53 -0.03 -10.55
N SER A 54 -9.20 -1.14 -9.90
CA SER A 54 -7.87 -1.74 -9.92
C SER A 54 -7.84 -2.91 -10.88
N PHE A 55 -6.75 -3.07 -11.63
CA PHE A 55 -6.53 -4.20 -12.53
C PHE A 55 -5.16 -4.83 -12.28
N GLU A 56 -4.98 -6.08 -12.74
CA GLU A 56 -3.70 -6.77 -12.64
C GLU A 56 -2.63 -6.06 -13.47
N LEU A 57 -1.44 -5.96 -12.91
CA LEU A 57 -0.32 -5.35 -13.59
C LEU A 57 0.10 -6.22 -14.79
N PRO A 58 0.40 -5.63 -15.96
CA PRO A 58 0.72 -6.37 -17.18
C PRO A 58 2.11 -7.04 -17.15
N LEU A 59 2.76 -7.04 -15.99
CA LEU A 59 4.05 -7.67 -15.74
C LEU A 59 4.13 -8.15 -14.29
N PRO A 60 4.87 -9.24 -14.03
CA PRO A 60 5.12 -9.69 -12.67
C PRO A 60 5.96 -8.63 -11.93
N ILE A 61 5.47 -8.18 -10.79
CA ILE A 61 6.21 -7.29 -9.88
C ILE A 61 6.53 -8.06 -8.60
N PRO A 62 7.80 -8.05 -8.14
CA PRO A 62 8.15 -8.70 -6.88
C PRO A 62 7.37 -8.08 -5.73
N GLN A 63 6.81 -8.94 -4.87
CA GLN A 63 6.17 -8.48 -3.64
C GLN A 63 7.22 -7.89 -2.69
N PHE A 64 6.80 -6.91 -1.88
CA PHE A 64 7.62 -6.34 -0.82
C PHE A 64 7.02 -6.66 0.55
N LYS A 65 7.89 -6.73 1.57
CA LYS A 65 7.52 -7.06 2.94
C LYS A 65 7.39 -5.78 3.76
N ILE A 66 6.30 -5.67 4.50
CA ILE A 66 6.17 -4.70 5.59
C ILE A 66 6.72 -5.35 6.86
N SER A 67 7.60 -4.66 7.58
CA SER A 67 8.22 -5.16 8.80
C SER A 67 8.22 -4.08 9.85
N ALA A 68 7.87 -4.43 11.09
CA ALA A 68 8.06 -3.53 12.22
C ALA A 68 9.46 -3.73 12.79
N MET A 69 10.14 -2.64 13.08
CA MET A 69 11.50 -2.63 13.61
C MET A 69 11.53 -1.80 14.89
N TRP A 70 12.29 -2.25 15.88
CA TRP A 70 12.50 -1.55 17.12
C TRP A 70 13.90 -1.83 17.66
N HIS A 71 14.37 -0.97 18.55
CA HIS A 71 15.65 -1.17 19.21
C HIS A 71 15.56 -2.32 20.23
N PRO A 72 16.55 -3.23 20.34
CA PRO A 72 16.50 -4.37 21.27
C PRO A 72 16.24 -3.99 22.74
N ARG A 73 16.66 -2.79 23.16
CA ARG A 73 16.37 -2.24 24.50
C ARG A 73 14.87 -2.15 24.81
N MET A 74 14.02 -2.03 23.79
CA MET A 74 12.57 -1.93 23.92
C MET A 74 11.87 -3.30 23.90
N ASP A 75 12.62 -4.40 23.86
CA ASP A 75 12.02 -5.73 23.74
C ASP A 75 11.36 -6.20 25.05
N ALA A 76 11.97 -5.84 26.19
CA ALA A 76 11.46 -6.14 27.52
C ALA A 76 10.42 -5.11 28.03
N ASP A 77 10.25 -3.99 27.35
CA ASP A 77 9.31 -2.95 27.77
C ASP A 77 7.84 -3.41 27.61
N PRO A 78 7.04 -3.48 28.70
CA PRO A 78 5.69 -4.03 28.64
C PRO A 78 4.73 -3.20 27.78
N ALA A 79 4.84 -1.86 27.81
CA ALA A 79 3.96 -0.99 27.05
C ALA A 79 4.24 -1.11 25.55
N HIS A 80 5.52 -1.15 25.18
CA HIS A 80 5.96 -1.35 23.81
C HIS A 80 5.59 -2.74 23.29
N ARG A 81 5.71 -3.79 24.11
CA ARG A 81 5.24 -5.14 23.75
C ARG A 81 3.75 -5.16 23.47
N TRP A 82 2.93 -4.61 24.37
CA TRP A 82 1.49 -4.51 24.17
C TRP A 82 1.16 -3.80 22.86
N LEU A 83 1.75 -2.63 22.60
CA LEU A 83 1.51 -1.89 21.36
C LEU A 83 1.88 -2.70 20.12
N ARG A 84 3.04 -3.36 20.13
CA ARG A 84 3.47 -4.22 19.01
C ARG A 84 2.46 -5.34 18.76
N ASP A 85 2.03 -6.02 19.81
CA ASP A 85 1.08 -7.12 19.68
C ASP A 85 -0.28 -6.64 19.16
N THR A 86 -0.76 -5.49 19.65
CA THR A 86 -1.99 -4.84 19.16
C THR A 86 -1.90 -4.48 17.68
N VAL A 87 -0.83 -3.78 17.27
CA VAL A 87 -0.63 -3.37 15.87
C VAL A 87 -0.52 -4.59 14.97
N MET A 88 0.28 -5.59 15.37
CA MET A 88 0.45 -6.82 14.61
C MET A 88 -0.85 -7.62 14.49
N SER A 89 -1.65 -7.68 15.55
CA SER A 89 -2.98 -8.30 15.53
C SER A 89 -3.91 -7.58 14.55
N ALA A 90 -3.97 -6.25 14.62
CA ALA A 90 -4.79 -5.44 13.72
C ALA A 90 -4.36 -5.59 12.26
N CYS A 91 -3.06 -5.55 11.96
CA CYS A 91 -2.54 -5.76 10.61
C CYS A 91 -2.86 -7.17 10.09
N ARG A 92 -2.72 -8.20 10.92
CA ARG A 92 -3.09 -9.58 10.53
C ARG A 92 -4.57 -9.71 10.25
N ALA A 93 -5.44 -9.09 11.05
CA ALA A 93 -6.88 -9.11 10.82
C ALA A 93 -7.26 -8.36 9.53
N ALA A 94 -6.67 -7.19 9.30
CA ALA A 94 -6.96 -6.35 8.14
C ALA A 94 -6.44 -6.92 6.81
N TYR A 95 -5.32 -7.63 6.85
CA TYR A 95 -4.65 -8.17 5.66
C TYR A 95 -4.52 -9.69 5.72
N ALA A 96 -5.50 -10.37 6.34
CA ALA A 96 -5.57 -11.83 6.41
C ALA A 96 -5.72 -12.42 5.00
N ARG A 97 -4.58 -12.62 4.34
CA ARG A 97 -4.38 -13.37 3.09
C ARG A 97 -5.28 -12.92 1.91
N ARG A 98 -4.77 -11.97 1.13
CA ARG A 98 -5.01 -11.99 -0.33
C ARG A 98 -4.14 -13.07 -0.96
#